data_AF-A0A2P4SBW0-F1
#
_entry.id   AF-A0A2P4SBW0-F1
#
_cell.length_a   1.000
_cell.length_b   1.000
_cell.length_c   1.000
_cell.angle_alpha   90.00
_cell.angle_beta   90.00
_cell.angle_gamma   90.00
#
_symmetry.space_group_name_H-M   'P 1'
#
loop_
_entity.id
_entity.type
_entity.pdbx_description
1 polymer ?
#
loop_
_entity_poly.entity_id
_entity_poly.type
_entity_poly.pdbx_seq_one_letter_code
_entity_poly.pdbx_strand_id
1 'polypeptide(L)'
;FSDRTNPMDKHLEIMINKYGLASAPVTPQMFANAGKEHMEKYGTNPEYFAKIAWKNHSHSTNNPYSQFQKEYTLDEVLQSRKIFDFLTVLQCCPTSNGAAAAILASEDFVKRHKLQPQAVEILAQVMATDYPSTFEENSCMKMVGYDMTKKAAEKCFKKAGLKPTDVDVIELHDCFSVNEFITYEALGLCPE
;
A
#
# COMPACT_ATOMS: atom_id res chain seq x y z
N PHE A 1 -11.31 -14.14 18.68
CA PHE A 1 -12.40 -15.13 18.74
C PHE A 1 -11.93 -16.38 18.02
N SER A 2 -12.07 -17.56 18.62
CA SER A 2 -11.62 -18.85 18.04
C SER A 2 -12.81 -19.76 17.72
N ASP A 3 -14.02 -19.21 17.69
CA ASP A 3 -15.28 -19.91 17.47
C ASP A 3 -15.64 -20.09 15.98
N ARG A 4 -14.81 -19.55 15.09
CA ARG A 4 -15.02 -19.55 13.63
C ARG A 4 -13.70 -19.44 12.89
N THR A 5 -13.72 -19.77 11.60
CA THR A 5 -12.61 -19.57 10.67
C THR A 5 -12.17 -18.11 10.66
N ASN A 6 -10.86 -17.86 10.78
CA ASN A 6 -10.30 -16.53 10.69
C ASN A 6 -10.20 -16.14 9.20
N PRO A 7 -10.74 -14.99 8.74
CA PRO A 7 -10.69 -14.61 7.32
C PRO A 7 -9.27 -14.46 6.76
N MET A 8 -8.25 -14.35 7.62
CA MET A 8 -6.84 -14.25 7.20
C MET A 8 -6.10 -15.59 7.24
N ASP A 9 -6.70 -16.68 7.71
CA ASP A 9 -5.96 -17.93 7.96
C ASP A 9 -5.24 -18.46 6.71
N LYS A 10 -5.89 -18.43 5.55
CA LYS A 10 -5.32 -18.85 4.26
C LYS A 10 -4.23 -17.93 3.74
N HIS A 11 -4.33 -16.62 3.94
CA HIS A 11 -3.23 -15.69 3.62
C HIS A 11 -2.02 -15.94 4.52
N LEU A 12 -2.25 -16.15 5.81
CA LEU A 12 -1.18 -16.41 6.78
C LEU A 12 -0.50 -17.75 6.53
N GLU A 13 -1.23 -18.77 6.09
CA GLU A 13 -0.67 -20.08 5.72
C GLU A 13 0.45 -19.95 4.68
N ILE A 14 0.30 -19.07 3.68
CA ILE A 14 1.34 -18.80 2.65
C ILE A 14 2.61 -18.24 3.29
N MET A 15 2.46 -17.19 4.10
CA MET A 15 3.59 -16.55 4.78
C MET A 15 4.31 -17.53 5.73
N ILE A 16 3.54 -18.27 6.53
CA ILE A 16 4.06 -19.20 7.54
C ILE A 16 4.77 -20.37 6.87
N ASN A 17 4.22 -20.93 5.80
CA ASN A 17 4.85 -22.03 5.08
C ASN A 17 6.16 -21.60 4.39
N LYS A 18 6.26 -20.35 3.92
CA LYS A 18 7.43 -19.84 3.21
C LYS A 18 8.55 -19.36 4.13
N TYR A 19 8.22 -18.56 5.15
CA TYR A 19 9.21 -17.87 6.00
C TYR A 19 9.06 -18.14 7.49
N GLY A 20 8.07 -18.94 7.88
CA GLY A 20 7.76 -19.21 9.29
C GLY A 20 6.97 -18.09 9.96
N LEU A 21 6.71 -18.28 11.25
CA LEU A 21 6.05 -17.30 12.11
C LEU A 21 7.00 -16.88 13.24
N ALA A 22 7.23 -15.58 13.37
CA ALA A 22 8.00 -15.01 14.46
C ALA A 22 7.09 -14.46 15.57
N SER A 23 7.65 -14.27 16.76
CA SER A 23 6.99 -13.61 17.90
C SER A 23 6.95 -12.08 17.74
N ALA A 24 6.32 -11.62 16.66
CA ALA A 24 6.08 -10.21 16.32
C ALA A 24 4.63 -10.03 15.85
N PRO A 25 4.09 -8.80 15.77
CA PRO A 25 2.77 -8.59 15.17
C PRO A 25 2.72 -9.15 13.74
N VAL A 26 1.59 -9.74 13.35
CA VAL A 26 1.47 -10.53 12.11
C VAL A 26 1.57 -9.65 10.86
N THR A 27 0.94 -8.47 10.86
CA THR A 27 0.90 -7.60 9.68
C THR A 27 2.30 -7.12 9.22
N PRO A 28 3.20 -6.63 10.10
CA PRO A 28 4.58 -6.36 9.72
C PRO A 28 5.31 -7.56 9.13
N GLN A 29 5.01 -8.79 9.61
CA GLN A 29 5.61 -10.01 9.04
C GLN A 29 5.14 -10.23 7.60
N MET A 30 3.84 -10.06 7.31
CA MET A 30 3.29 -10.22 5.96
C MET A 30 4.01 -9.34 4.95
N PHE A 31 4.12 -8.03 5.25
CA PHE A 31 4.73 -7.08 4.33
C PHE A 31 6.26 -7.16 4.30
N ALA A 32 6.95 -7.34 5.43
CA ALA A 32 8.39 -7.55 5.41
C ALA A 32 8.78 -8.79 4.61
N ASN A 33 8.01 -9.89 4.72
CA ASN A 33 8.25 -11.10 3.96
C ASN A 33 7.99 -10.90 2.45
N ALA A 34 7.03 -10.04 2.07
CA ALA A 34 6.86 -9.62 0.68
C ALA A 34 8.08 -8.81 0.17
N GLY A 35 8.63 -7.92 1.00
CA GLY A 35 9.85 -7.19 0.68
C GLY A 35 11.07 -8.08 0.61
N LYS A 36 11.17 -9.07 1.50
CA LYS A 36 12.21 -10.10 1.48
C LYS A 36 12.15 -10.92 0.20
N GLU A 37 10.96 -11.32 -0.24
CA GLU A 37 10.78 -11.98 -1.54
C GLU A 37 11.26 -11.10 -2.69
N HIS A 38 10.94 -9.80 -2.66
CA HIS A 38 11.42 -8.84 -3.67
C HIS A 38 12.96 -8.74 -3.65
N MET A 39 13.57 -8.67 -2.46
CA MET A 39 15.02 -8.69 -2.30
C MET A 39 15.66 -9.98 -2.83
N GLU A 40 15.05 -11.14 -2.55
CA GLU A 40 15.52 -12.45 -3.03
C GLU A 40 15.43 -12.57 -4.56
N LYS A 41 14.38 -11.99 -5.17
CA LYS A 41 14.12 -12.09 -6.61
C LYS A 41 14.90 -11.05 -7.44
N TYR A 42 15.03 -9.83 -6.94
CA TYR A 42 15.53 -8.68 -7.71
C TYR A 42 16.80 -8.04 -7.12
N GLY A 43 17.26 -8.48 -5.94
CA GLY A 43 18.46 -7.93 -5.30
C GLY A 43 18.25 -6.54 -4.68
N THR A 44 16.99 -6.17 -4.40
CA THR A 44 16.62 -4.87 -3.84
C THR A 44 17.36 -4.56 -2.55
N ASN A 45 17.87 -3.33 -2.44
CA ASN A 45 18.53 -2.88 -1.23
C ASN A 45 17.45 -2.49 -0.18
N PRO A 46 17.49 -3.04 1.04
CA PRO A 46 16.51 -2.70 2.08
C PRO A 46 16.49 -1.21 2.46
N GLU A 47 17.57 -0.47 2.20
CA GLU A 47 17.61 1.00 2.34
C GLU A 47 16.56 1.70 1.46
N TYR A 48 16.17 1.10 0.33
CA TYR A 48 15.12 1.67 -0.54
C TYR A 48 13.77 1.70 0.16
N PHE A 49 13.42 0.69 0.97
CA PHE A 49 12.23 0.74 1.80
C PHE A 49 12.30 1.87 2.84
N ALA A 50 13.46 2.10 3.45
CA ALA A 50 13.63 3.20 4.39
C ALA A 50 13.49 4.58 3.71
N LYS A 51 13.94 4.73 2.46
CA LYS A 51 13.76 5.97 1.66
C LYS A 51 12.30 6.30 1.40
N ILE A 52 11.44 5.30 1.24
CA ILE A 52 9.99 5.49 1.11
C ILE A 52 9.42 6.13 2.38
N ALA A 53 9.72 5.55 3.54
CA ALA A 53 9.27 6.09 4.81
C ALA A 53 9.82 7.50 5.07
N TRP A 54 11.10 7.74 4.77
CA TRP A 54 11.71 9.07 4.84
C TRP A 54 10.94 10.10 4.01
N LYS A 55 10.61 9.77 2.75
CA LYS A 55 9.80 10.61 1.87
C LYS A 55 8.41 10.87 2.45
N ASN A 56 7.73 9.85 2.98
CA ASN A 56 6.38 10.01 3.57
C ASN A 56 6.41 10.93 4.80
N HIS A 57 7.40 10.79 5.69
CA HIS A 57 7.56 11.69 6.84
C HIS A 57 7.87 13.13 6.42
N SER A 58 8.67 13.35 5.37
CA SER A 58 8.92 14.70 4.84
C SER A 58 7.62 15.34 4.34
N HIS A 59 6.80 14.60 3.57
CA HIS A 59 5.50 15.06 3.09
C HIS A 59 4.52 15.37 4.23
N SER A 60 4.59 14.59 5.33
CA SER A 60 3.67 14.72 6.47
C SER A 60 3.70 16.10 7.14
N THR A 61 4.82 16.83 7.04
CA THR A 61 4.98 18.17 7.62
C THR A 61 4.04 19.22 7.00
N ASN A 62 3.56 18.96 5.78
CA ASN A 62 2.63 19.83 5.06
C ASN A 62 1.16 19.44 5.28
N ASN A 63 0.88 18.40 6.06
CA ASN A 63 -0.47 17.90 6.29
C ASN A 63 -0.92 18.14 7.75
N PRO A 64 -1.80 19.13 8.02
CA PRO A 64 -2.27 19.41 9.38
C PRO A 64 -3.11 18.27 9.97
N TYR A 65 -3.60 17.34 9.15
CA TYR A 65 -4.35 16.16 9.58
C TYR A 65 -3.46 14.94 9.86
N SER A 66 -2.17 15.00 9.55
CA SER A 66 -1.24 13.90 9.84
C SER A 66 -1.01 13.75 11.34
N GLN A 67 -1.06 12.52 11.85
CA GLN A 67 -0.79 12.22 13.27
C GLN A 67 0.65 12.57 13.66
N PHE A 68 1.59 12.36 12.74
CA PHE A 68 2.98 12.79 12.90
C PHE A 68 3.30 13.80 11.80
N GLN A 69 3.83 14.96 12.20
CA GLN A 69 4.22 16.06 11.31
C GLN A 69 5.71 16.40 11.52
N LYS A 70 6.50 15.38 11.90
CA LYS A 70 7.95 15.50 12.12
C LYS A 70 8.67 14.90 10.93
N GLU A 71 9.58 15.67 10.34
CA GLU A 71 10.57 15.16 9.41
C GLU A 71 11.69 14.42 10.16
N TYR A 72 12.16 13.33 9.58
CA TYR A 72 13.26 12.51 10.10
C TYR A 72 14.37 12.44 9.06
N THR A 73 15.62 12.26 9.49
CA THR A 73 16.69 11.88 8.58
C THR A 73 16.56 10.41 8.17
N LEU A 74 17.17 10.01 7.05
CA LEU A 74 17.19 8.60 6.64
C LEU A 74 17.84 7.71 7.71
N ASP A 75 18.90 8.19 8.37
CA ASP A 75 19.56 7.49 9.47
C ASP A 75 18.63 7.30 10.67
N GLU A 76 17.83 8.30 11.04
CA GLU A 76 16.83 8.16 12.09
C GLU A 76 15.78 7.10 11.74
N VAL A 77 15.34 7.01 10.48
CA VAL A 77 14.41 5.96 10.01
C VAL A 77 15.06 4.58 10.16
N LEU A 78 16.28 4.41 9.66
CA LEU A 78 17.03 3.14 9.69
C LEU A 78 17.38 2.68 11.12
N GLN A 79 17.69 3.61 12.03
CA GLN A 79 18.10 3.31 13.40
C GLN A 79 16.92 3.25 14.39
N SER A 80 15.71 3.64 13.96
CA SER A 80 14.53 3.55 14.81
C SER A 80 14.22 2.09 15.19
N ARG A 81 13.44 1.90 16.26
CA ARG A 81 13.18 0.58 16.84
C ARG A 81 12.74 -0.44 15.78
N LYS A 82 13.48 -1.54 15.65
CA LYS A 82 13.12 -2.69 14.80
C LYS A 82 11.79 -3.31 15.23
N ILE A 83 10.91 -3.53 14.26
CA ILE A 83 9.61 -4.20 14.44
C ILE A 83 9.70 -5.65 13.98
N PHE A 84 10.20 -5.89 12.77
CA PHE A 84 10.42 -7.22 12.24
C PHE A 84 11.41 -7.17 11.07
N ASP A 85 12.39 -8.08 11.07
CA ASP A 85 13.48 -8.11 10.08
C ASP A 85 14.14 -6.74 9.79
N PHE A 86 14.01 -6.19 8.58
CA PHE A 86 14.54 -4.87 8.22
C PHE A 86 13.54 -3.71 8.45
N LEU A 87 12.28 -4.01 8.80
CA LEU A 87 11.27 -2.99 9.09
C LEU A 87 11.50 -2.38 10.47
N THR A 88 11.61 -1.06 10.49
CA THR A 88 11.67 -0.23 11.69
C THR A 88 10.33 0.45 11.96
N VAL A 89 10.15 0.97 13.17
CA VAL A 89 8.87 1.57 13.59
C VAL A 89 8.47 2.77 12.73
N LEU A 90 9.43 3.55 12.23
CA LEU A 90 9.15 4.69 11.34
C LEU A 90 8.74 4.26 9.92
N GLN A 91 8.92 2.98 9.58
CA GLN A 91 8.45 2.37 8.33
C GLN A 91 7.08 1.70 8.46
N CYS A 92 6.44 1.79 9.63
CA CYS A 92 5.14 1.16 9.93
C CYS A 92 4.09 2.24 10.21
N CYS A 93 2.88 2.11 9.66
CA CYS A 93 1.80 3.03 9.98
C CYS A 93 1.38 2.93 11.47
N PRO A 94 1.11 4.06 12.16
CA PRO A 94 0.53 4.03 13.49
C PRO A 94 -0.96 3.66 13.44
N THR A 95 -1.52 3.29 14.59
CA THR A 95 -2.98 3.26 14.74
C THR A 95 -3.49 4.67 15.05
N SER A 96 -4.40 5.17 14.21
CA SER A 96 -5.04 6.48 14.37
C SER A 96 -6.54 6.33 14.57
N ASN A 97 -7.19 7.35 15.13
CA ASN A 97 -8.66 7.44 15.22
C ASN A 97 -9.08 8.72 14.48
N GLY A 98 -10.06 8.62 13.59
CA GLY A 98 -10.50 9.73 12.76
C GLY A 98 -11.69 9.35 11.88
N ALA A 99 -12.22 10.33 11.15
CA ALA A 99 -13.32 10.16 10.20
C ALA A 99 -13.12 11.06 8.97
N ALA A 100 -13.62 10.61 7.83
CA ALA A 100 -13.66 11.35 6.58
C ALA A 100 -14.98 11.08 5.86
N ALA A 101 -15.42 12.01 5.01
CA ALA A 101 -16.62 11.85 4.20
C ALA A 101 -16.42 12.47 2.82
N ALA A 102 -17.06 11.88 1.81
CA ALA A 102 -17.16 12.43 0.47
C ALA A 102 -18.64 12.47 0.04
N ILE A 103 -19.03 13.53 -0.65
CA ILE A 103 -20.39 13.68 -1.20
C ILE A 103 -20.33 13.37 -2.68
N LEU A 104 -21.06 12.36 -3.12
CA LEU A 104 -21.21 12.04 -4.54
C LEU A 104 -22.46 12.73 -5.10
N ALA A 105 -22.31 13.33 -6.28
CA ALA A 105 -23.40 13.97 -6.99
C ALA A 105 -23.33 13.62 -8.48
N SER A 106 -24.50 13.41 -9.09
CA SER A 106 -24.63 13.29 -10.55
C SER A 106 -24.28 14.61 -11.24
N GLU A 107 -23.85 14.55 -12.50
CA GLU A 107 -23.60 15.72 -13.33
C GLU A 107 -24.79 16.70 -13.38
N ASP A 108 -26.01 16.18 -13.49
CA ASP A 108 -27.24 17.00 -13.49
C ASP A 108 -27.42 17.81 -12.20
N PHE A 109 -27.13 17.20 -11.06
CA PHE A 109 -27.17 17.86 -9.76
C PHE A 109 -26.10 18.95 -9.69
N VAL A 110 -24.87 18.64 -10.10
CA VAL A 110 -23.75 19.59 -10.14
C VAL A 110 -24.10 20.79 -11.03
N LYS A 111 -24.63 20.55 -12.23
CA LYS A 111 -25.05 21.61 -13.18
C LYS A 111 -26.20 22.45 -12.63
N ARG A 112 -27.24 21.82 -12.08
CA ARG A 112 -28.42 22.50 -11.50
C ARG A 112 -28.03 23.43 -10.35
N HIS A 113 -27.10 22.99 -9.50
CA HIS A 113 -26.66 23.73 -8.32
C HIS A 113 -25.38 24.57 -8.54
N LYS A 114 -24.88 24.65 -9.78
CA LYS A 114 -23.69 25.41 -10.17
C LYS A 114 -22.42 25.05 -9.37
N LEU A 115 -22.21 23.75 -9.13
CA LEU A 115 -21.11 23.22 -8.30
C LEU A 115 -19.88 22.80 -9.12
N GLN A 116 -19.82 23.08 -10.43
CA GLN A 116 -18.73 22.67 -11.32
C GLN A 116 -17.33 23.09 -10.83
N PRO A 117 -17.09 24.31 -10.28
CA PRO A 117 -15.75 24.71 -9.85
C PRO A 117 -15.13 23.87 -8.73
N GLN A 118 -15.93 23.07 -8.01
CA GLN A 118 -15.49 22.20 -6.93
C GLN A 118 -15.74 20.71 -7.22
N ALA A 119 -16.24 20.38 -8.42
CA ALA A 119 -16.53 19.00 -8.78
C ALA A 119 -15.24 18.30 -9.23
N VAL A 120 -14.93 17.16 -8.60
CA VAL A 120 -13.86 16.25 -9.03
C VAL A 120 -14.53 15.02 -9.64
N GLU A 121 -14.32 14.82 -10.93
CA GLU A 121 -14.92 13.71 -11.68
C GLU A 121 -14.17 12.39 -11.42
N ILE A 122 -14.91 11.31 -11.17
CA ILE A 122 -14.36 9.96 -11.06
C ILE A 122 -14.32 9.34 -12.46
N LEU A 123 -13.18 9.45 -13.15
CA LEU A 123 -13.00 8.91 -14.50
C LEU A 123 -13.06 7.37 -14.55
N ALA A 124 -12.52 6.71 -13.51
CA ALA A 124 -12.58 5.26 -13.38
C ALA A 124 -12.49 4.81 -11.93
N GLN A 125 -13.21 3.73 -11.61
CA GLN A 125 -13.08 3.00 -10.35
C GLN A 125 -13.22 1.49 -10.63
N VAL A 126 -12.35 0.71 -10.00
CA VAL A 126 -12.31 -0.75 -10.13
C VAL A 126 -11.98 -1.35 -8.77
N MET A 127 -12.69 -2.41 -8.42
CA MET A 127 -12.38 -3.28 -7.29
C MET A 127 -11.91 -4.64 -7.82
N ALA A 128 -10.83 -5.15 -7.25
CA ALA A 128 -10.36 -6.52 -7.45
C ALA A 128 -10.32 -7.24 -6.10
N THR A 129 -10.59 -8.53 -6.11
CA THR A 129 -10.46 -9.43 -4.95
C THR A 129 -9.39 -10.45 -5.24
N ASP A 130 -9.04 -11.28 -4.25
CA ASP A 130 -8.01 -12.30 -4.38
C ASP A 130 -8.16 -13.15 -5.64
N TYR A 131 -7.01 -13.44 -6.25
CA TYR A 131 -6.88 -14.35 -7.39
C TYR A 131 -6.29 -15.68 -6.90
N PRO A 132 -6.36 -16.77 -7.68
CA PRO A 132 -5.66 -18.02 -7.34
C PRO A 132 -4.17 -17.81 -7.02
N SER A 133 -3.51 -16.84 -7.68
CA SER A 133 -2.10 -16.49 -7.43
C SER A 133 -1.82 -16.04 -6.00
N THR A 134 -2.81 -15.53 -5.25
CA THR A 134 -2.68 -15.23 -3.81
C THR A 134 -2.30 -16.47 -3.02
N PHE A 135 -2.86 -17.65 -3.37
CA PHE A 135 -2.76 -18.86 -2.55
C PHE A 135 -1.95 -19.99 -3.19
N GLU A 136 -1.75 -19.97 -4.50
CA GLU A 136 -1.17 -21.11 -5.24
C GLU A 136 0.31 -20.91 -5.64
N GLU A 137 0.81 -19.67 -5.66
CA GLU A 137 2.16 -19.37 -6.18
C GLU A 137 3.26 -19.32 -5.10
N ASN A 138 2.93 -19.61 -3.84
CA ASN A 138 3.86 -19.51 -2.71
C ASN A 138 4.61 -18.16 -2.69
N SER A 139 3.87 -17.05 -2.86
CA SER A 139 4.39 -15.69 -2.94
C SER A 139 3.76 -14.79 -1.88
N CYS A 140 4.60 -14.20 -1.03
CA CYS A 140 4.20 -13.17 -0.08
C CYS A 140 3.81 -11.87 -0.79
N MET A 141 4.46 -11.50 -1.90
CA MET A 141 4.06 -10.33 -2.71
C MET A 141 2.63 -10.48 -3.24
N LYS A 142 2.30 -11.67 -3.78
CA LYS A 142 0.95 -11.96 -4.29
C LYS A 142 -0.06 -12.07 -3.16
N MET A 143 0.31 -12.69 -2.05
CA MET A 143 -0.52 -12.80 -0.85
C MET A 143 -0.91 -11.43 -0.28
N VAL A 144 -0.02 -10.43 -0.33
CA VAL A 144 -0.36 -9.04 0.08
C VAL A 144 -1.06 -8.22 -1.00
N GLY A 145 -1.43 -8.83 -2.14
CA GLY A 145 -2.31 -8.22 -3.14
C GLY A 145 -1.62 -7.62 -4.37
N TYR A 146 -0.36 -7.94 -4.68
CA TYR A 146 0.34 -7.41 -5.86
C TYR A 146 -0.46 -7.56 -7.17
N ASP A 147 -0.99 -8.76 -7.43
CA ASP A 147 -1.78 -9.03 -8.64
C ASP A 147 -3.15 -8.34 -8.62
N MET A 148 -3.76 -8.20 -7.44
CA MET A 148 -5.01 -7.45 -7.31
C MET A 148 -4.80 -5.99 -7.72
N THR A 149 -3.74 -5.36 -7.21
CA THR A 149 -3.35 -3.99 -7.56
C THR A 149 -3.08 -3.88 -9.05
N LYS A 150 -2.26 -4.77 -9.62
CA LYS A 150 -1.93 -4.79 -11.05
C LYS A 150 -3.17 -4.90 -11.92
N LYS A 151 -4.08 -5.84 -11.61
CA LYS A 151 -5.32 -6.03 -12.37
C LYS A 151 -6.33 -4.90 -12.18
N ALA A 152 -6.41 -4.29 -11.01
CA ALA A 152 -7.26 -3.13 -10.79
C ALA A 152 -6.74 -1.91 -11.56
N ALA A 153 -5.43 -1.64 -11.50
CA ALA A 153 -4.78 -0.54 -12.20
C ALA A 153 -4.91 -0.67 -13.72
N GLU A 154 -4.57 -1.83 -14.30
CA GLU A 154 -4.72 -2.13 -15.73
C GLU A 154 -6.16 -1.83 -16.22
N LYS A 155 -7.17 -2.25 -15.45
CA LYS A 155 -8.59 -2.00 -15.77
C LYS A 155 -8.99 -0.53 -15.59
N CYS A 156 -8.50 0.14 -14.55
CA CYS A 156 -8.78 1.56 -14.30
C CYS A 156 -8.21 2.43 -15.43
N PHE A 157 -6.93 2.26 -15.76
CA PHE A 157 -6.27 2.98 -16.85
C PHE A 157 -6.98 2.74 -18.18
N LYS A 158 -7.33 1.48 -18.49
CA LYS A 158 -8.10 1.15 -19.69
C LYS A 158 -9.48 1.83 -19.73
N LYS A 159 -10.20 1.87 -18.62
CA LYS A 159 -11.52 2.54 -18.53
C LYS A 159 -11.41 4.05 -18.69
N ALA A 160 -10.39 4.66 -18.08
CA ALA A 160 -10.15 6.10 -18.16
C ALA A 160 -9.54 6.53 -19.51
N GLY A 161 -9.00 5.58 -20.29
CA GLY A 161 -8.24 5.90 -21.50
C GLY A 161 -6.90 6.57 -21.21
N LEU A 162 -6.35 6.34 -20.02
CA LEU A 162 -5.10 6.94 -19.52
C LEU A 162 -4.02 5.87 -19.35
N LYS A 163 -2.79 6.32 -19.11
CA LYS A 163 -1.62 5.50 -18.81
C LYS A 163 -1.05 5.89 -17.43
N PRO A 164 -0.22 5.03 -16.81
CA PRO A 164 0.46 5.39 -15.56
C PRO A 164 1.25 6.70 -15.64
N THR A 165 1.82 7.00 -16.81
CA THR A 165 2.59 8.24 -17.06
C THR A 165 1.74 9.50 -17.17
N ASP A 166 0.41 9.37 -17.25
CA ASP A 166 -0.53 10.51 -17.29
C ASP A 166 -0.98 10.93 -15.88
N VAL A 167 -0.48 10.27 -14.83
CA VAL A 167 -0.86 10.54 -13.43
C VAL A 167 0.13 11.51 -12.80
N ASP A 168 -0.38 12.66 -12.36
CA ASP A 168 0.44 13.72 -11.73
C ASP A 168 0.63 13.54 -10.22
N VAL A 169 -0.34 12.92 -9.53
CA VAL A 169 -0.35 12.77 -8.06
C VAL A 169 -0.98 11.44 -7.66
N ILE A 170 -0.42 10.80 -6.64
CA ILE A 170 -0.83 9.48 -6.16
C ILE A 170 -0.98 9.51 -4.64
N GLU A 171 -2.14 9.09 -4.17
CA GLU A 171 -2.38 8.57 -2.82
C GLU A 171 -2.56 7.05 -2.95
N LEU A 172 -1.74 6.27 -2.25
CA LEU A 172 -1.72 4.80 -2.31
C LEU A 172 -1.69 4.20 -0.90
N HIS A 173 -1.76 2.87 -0.78
CA HIS A 173 -1.85 2.21 0.53
C HIS A 173 -0.47 1.90 1.15
N ASP A 174 0.16 2.88 1.78
CA ASP A 174 1.51 2.78 2.38
C ASP A 174 1.52 2.28 3.84
N CYS A 175 0.71 1.26 4.17
CA CYS A 175 0.65 0.70 5.53
C CYS A 175 2.03 0.28 6.09
N PHE A 176 2.93 -0.14 5.20
CA PHE A 176 4.36 -0.29 5.44
C PHE A 176 5.12 0.20 4.20
N SER A 177 6.33 0.70 4.39
CA SER A 177 7.18 1.19 3.29
C SER A 177 7.35 0.18 2.15
N VAL A 178 7.40 -1.12 2.48
CA VAL A 178 7.47 -2.21 1.51
C VAL A 178 6.25 -2.28 0.62
N ASN A 179 5.04 -2.07 1.17
CA ASN A 179 3.82 -2.18 0.38
C ASN A 179 3.75 -1.09 -0.68
N GLU A 180 4.15 0.14 -0.32
CA GLU A 180 4.27 1.22 -1.27
C GLU A 180 5.31 0.89 -2.36
N PHE A 181 6.48 0.38 -1.98
CA PHE A 181 7.53 0.02 -2.94
C PHE A 181 7.05 -0.96 -4.01
N ILE A 182 6.51 -2.12 -3.61
CA ILE A 182 6.02 -3.13 -4.58
C ILE A 182 4.77 -2.64 -5.35
N THR A 183 4.03 -1.67 -4.79
CA THR A 183 2.86 -1.08 -5.44
C THR A 183 3.27 -0.20 -6.62
N TYR A 184 4.46 0.41 -6.63
CA TYR A 184 4.93 1.17 -7.78
C TYR A 184 5.01 0.33 -9.05
N GLU A 185 5.56 -0.89 -8.93
CA GLU A 185 5.65 -1.87 -10.01
C GLU A 185 4.26 -2.39 -10.40
N ALA A 186 3.41 -2.70 -9.41
CA ALA A 186 2.06 -3.17 -9.65
C ALA A 186 1.18 -2.13 -10.37
N LEU A 187 1.34 -0.84 -10.06
CA LEU A 187 0.66 0.27 -10.75
C LEU A 187 1.25 0.55 -12.15
N GLY A 188 2.41 -0.03 -12.47
CA GLY A 188 3.10 0.20 -13.73
C GLY A 188 3.81 1.55 -13.82
N LEU A 189 4.20 2.14 -12.69
CA LEU A 189 5.00 3.38 -12.65
C LEU A 189 6.45 3.14 -13.07
N CYS A 190 6.94 1.93 -12.80
CA CYS A 190 8.24 1.42 -13.24
C CYS A 190 8.12 -0.08 -13.60
N PRO A 191 9.09 -0.64 -14.34
CA PRO A 191 9.23 -2.09 -14.51
C PRO A 191 9.52 -2.82 -13.19
N GLU A 192 9.29 -4.14 -13.19
CA GLU A 192 9.76 -5.09 -12.17
C GLU A 192 11.28 -5.31 -12.23
#